data_AF-A0A654DZF1-F1
#
_entry.id   AF-A0A654DZF1-F1
#
_cell.length_a   1.000
_cell.length_b   1.000
_cell.length_c   1.000
_cell.angle_alpha   90.00
_cell.angle_beta   90.00
_cell.angle_gamma   90.00
#
_symmetry.space_group_name_H-M   'P 1'
#
loop_
_entity.id
_entity.type
_entity.pdbx_description
1 polymer ?
#
loop_
_entity_poly.entity_id
_entity_poly.type
_entity_poly.pdbx_seq_one_letter_code
_entity_poly.pdbx_strand_id
1 'polypeptide(L)'
;MYYRRKLLLGILEEFDGVLSHTKLQKVLLLVTRKQSEKSFDFVPYKYGSFSFQANQDLSTLSKKEIIIDKVKTRGSDWIINSDEAFFPTLKKEDQAAIKQTKKEVAKFNQQELVKYTYIKYPYFAIKSQIAEELLTDKEFEKVNAQKRSFDKPAFFTIGYEGISLETYLNKLIINDVKLLCDVRKNPLSMKYGFSKNQLKKACESVGIEYLHIPQLGIDSEKRTDLKTINDYNKLFDEYEKTTLVENSVHLEEIYKLTEKYKRIAITCFEKEPCMCHRSKVASALKQLPRWDIDQKNL
;
A
#
# COMPACT_ATOMS: atom_id res chain seq x y z
N MET A 1 -5.78 22.14 -7.79
CA MET A 1 -6.21 20.75 -7.43
C MET A 1 -5.25 19.76 -8.10
N TYR A 2 -4.84 18.68 -7.42
CA TYR A 2 -4.00 17.64 -8.05
C TYR A 2 -4.70 16.98 -9.25
N TYR A 3 -3.92 16.61 -10.27
CA TYR A 3 -4.45 15.96 -11.49
C TYR A 3 -5.28 14.70 -11.19
N ARG A 4 -4.77 13.81 -10.31
CA ARG A 4 -5.47 12.58 -9.92
C ARG A 4 -6.86 12.80 -9.29
N ARG A 5 -7.10 13.97 -8.66
CA ARG A 5 -8.43 14.34 -8.15
C ARG A 5 -9.37 14.76 -9.27
N LYS A 6 -8.86 15.49 -10.26
CA LYS A 6 -9.61 15.77 -11.50
C LYS A 6 -9.98 14.48 -12.21
N LEU A 7 -9.08 13.48 -12.23
CA LEU A 7 -9.37 12.17 -12.82
C LEU A 7 -10.55 11.47 -12.13
N LEU A 8 -10.59 11.47 -10.79
CA LEU A 8 -11.72 10.92 -10.03
C LEU A 8 -13.03 11.66 -10.34
N LEU A 9 -13.00 12.98 -10.41
CA LEU A 9 -14.17 13.80 -10.73
C LEU A 9 -14.65 13.60 -12.17
N GLY A 10 -13.74 13.54 -13.14
CA GLY A 10 -14.09 13.27 -14.54
C GLY A 10 -14.62 11.86 -14.75
N ILE A 11 -14.20 10.87 -13.93
CA ILE A 11 -14.86 9.56 -13.89
C ILE A 11 -16.28 9.69 -13.34
N LEU A 12 -16.50 10.39 -12.22
CA LEU A 12 -17.85 10.58 -11.67
C LEU A 12 -18.77 11.30 -12.66
N GLU A 13 -18.29 12.38 -13.29
CA GLU A 13 -19.01 13.16 -14.30
C GLU A 13 -19.43 12.31 -15.50
N GLU A 14 -18.51 11.52 -16.06
CA GLU A 14 -18.84 10.61 -17.16
C GLU A 14 -19.74 9.46 -16.72
N PHE A 15 -19.82 9.11 -15.44
CA PHE A 15 -20.72 8.07 -14.93
C PHE A 15 -21.94 8.70 -14.23
N ASP A 16 -22.56 9.64 -14.93
CA ASP A 16 -23.86 10.26 -14.59
C ASP A 16 -23.86 10.95 -13.21
N GLY A 17 -22.68 11.40 -12.76
CA GLY A 17 -22.47 12.12 -11.51
C GLY A 17 -22.51 11.24 -10.24
N VAL A 18 -22.70 9.91 -10.37
CA VAL A 18 -22.85 9.02 -9.21
C VAL A 18 -22.25 7.64 -9.43
N LEU A 19 -21.40 7.21 -8.49
CA LEU A 19 -20.91 5.84 -8.43
C LEU A 19 -20.89 5.34 -6.99
N SER A 20 -21.28 4.08 -6.79
CA SER A 20 -21.03 3.42 -5.52
C SER A 20 -19.53 3.32 -5.24
N HIS A 21 -19.14 3.26 -3.97
CA HIS A 21 -17.73 3.15 -3.58
C HIS A 21 -17.03 1.97 -4.26
N THR A 22 -17.70 0.82 -4.29
CA THR A 22 -17.18 -0.38 -4.93
C THR A 22 -17.05 -0.20 -6.44
N LYS A 23 -18.08 0.32 -7.12
CA LYS A 23 -18.04 0.55 -8.57
C LYS A 23 -16.92 1.52 -8.95
N LEU A 24 -16.76 2.61 -8.21
CA LEU A 24 -15.70 3.59 -8.48
C LEU A 24 -14.31 2.96 -8.43
N GLN A 25 -14.01 2.14 -7.42
CA GLN A 25 -12.71 1.45 -7.32
C GLN A 25 -12.46 0.50 -8.51
N LYS A 26 -13.52 -0.15 -9.05
CA LYS A 26 -13.40 -1.05 -10.21
C LYS A 26 -13.23 -0.29 -11.52
N VAL A 27 -14.02 0.77 -11.74
CA VAL A 27 -13.88 1.65 -12.90
C VAL A 27 -12.51 2.31 -12.89
N LEU A 28 -12.06 2.83 -11.75
CA LEU A 28 -10.76 3.46 -11.62
C LEU A 28 -9.61 2.49 -11.94
N LEU A 29 -9.69 1.24 -11.47
CA LEU A 29 -8.73 0.19 -11.85
C LEU A 29 -8.69 0.02 -13.37
N LEU A 30 -9.85 -0.13 -14.03
CA LEU A 30 -9.92 -0.35 -15.47
C LEU A 30 -9.35 0.83 -16.26
N VAL A 31 -9.64 2.07 -15.83
CA VAL A 31 -9.09 3.29 -16.43
C VAL A 31 -7.56 3.35 -16.27
N THR A 32 -7.05 3.17 -15.04
CA THR A 32 -5.60 3.21 -14.77
C THR A 32 -4.81 2.08 -15.46
N ARG A 33 -5.44 0.97 -15.83
CA ARG A 33 -4.80 -0.10 -16.62
C ARG A 33 -4.61 0.26 -18.10
N LYS A 34 -5.25 1.33 -18.57
CA LYS A 34 -5.10 1.89 -19.92
C LYS A 34 -4.10 3.05 -19.97
N GLN A 35 -3.60 3.51 -18.82
CA GLN A 35 -2.62 4.59 -18.74
C GLN A 35 -1.18 4.05 -18.91
N SER A 36 -0.33 4.84 -19.57
CA SER A 36 1.12 4.63 -19.60
C SER A 36 1.74 4.89 -18.22
N GLU A 37 1.41 6.03 -17.63
CA GLU A 37 1.74 6.39 -16.25
C GLU A 37 0.50 6.32 -15.36
N LYS A 38 0.52 5.38 -14.43
CA LYS A 38 -0.64 5.09 -13.57
C LYS A 38 -0.86 6.24 -12.58
N SER A 39 -2.07 6.80 -12.59
CA SER A 39 -2.47 7.83 -11.62
C SER A 39 -2.78 7.27 -10.24
N PHE A 40 -3.12 5.98 -10.15
CA PHE A 40 -3.40 5.27 -8.90
C PHE A 40 -2.89 3.82 -8.97
N ASP A 41 -2.48 3.32 -7.81
CA ASP A 41 -2.11 1.93 -7.57
C ASP A 41 -3.16 1.25 -6.67
N PHE A 42 -3.15 -0.08 -6.65
CA PHE A 42 -4.18 -0.88 -5.97
C PHE A 42 -3.57 -2.04 -5.22
N VAL A 43 -4.23 -2.50 -4.17
CA VAL A 43 -3.94 -3.75 -3.46
C VAL A 43 -5.11 -4.73 -3.55
N PRO A 44 -4.90 -6.04 -3.36
CA PRO A 44 -5.99 -6.96 -3.12
C PRO A 44 -6.67 -6.65 -1.78
N TYR A 45 -8.00 -6.63 -1.78
CA TYR A 45 -8.81 -6.22 -0.64
C TYR A 45 -10.14 -6.98 -0.57
N LYS A 46 -10.94 -6.66 0.46
CA LYS A 46 -12.19 -7.36 0.84
C LYS A 46 -13.16 -7.60 -0.32
N TYR A 47 -13.22 -6.67 -1.28
CA TYR A 47 -14.09 -6.77 -2.45
C TYR A 47 -13.30 -6.60 -3.76
N GLY A 48 -12.04 -7.02 -3.79
CA GLY A 48 -11.16 -6.93 -4.95
C GLY A 48 -10.15 -5.79 -4.84
N SER A 49 -9.82 -5.17 -5.97
CA SER A 49 -8.92 -4.00 -6.01
C SER A 49 -9.37 -2.85 -5.12
N PHE A 50 -8.43 -2.25 -4.40
CA PHE A 50 -8.65 -1.04 -3.61
C PHE A 50 -7.44 -0.12 -3.64
N SER A 51 -7.67 1.18 -3.88
CA SER A 51 -6.67 2.24 -3.71
C SER A 51 -7.02 3.08 -2.48
N PHE A 52 -6.13 3.05 -1.49
CA PHE A 52 -6.20 3.91 -0.31
C PHE A 52 -6.01 5.38 -0.70
N GLN A 53 -5.09 5.65 -1.64
CA GLN A 53 -4.83 7.01 -2.13
C GLN A 53 -6.07 7.60 -2.82
N ALA A 54 -6.77 6.82 -3.66
CA ALA A 54 -8.01 7.25 -4.28
C ALA A 54 -9.09 7.54 -3.23
N ASN A 55 -9.25 6.66 -2.24
CA ASN A 55 -10.21 6.86 -1.16
C ASN A 55 -9.91 8.11 -0.34
N GLN A 56 -8.64 8.36 -0.01
CA GLN A 56 -8.22 9.58 0.69
C GLN A 56 -8.52 10.84 -0.13
N ASP A 57 -8.28 10.79 -1.44
CA ASP A 57 -8.55 11.92 -2.33
C ASP A 57 -10.05 12.19 -2.44
N LEU A 58 -10.90 11.15 -2.51
CA LEU A 58 -12.36 11.29 -2.44
C LEU A 58 -12.81 11.88 -1.11
N SER A 59 -12.32 11.38 0.02
CA SER A 59 -12.61 11.97 1.34
C SER A 59 -12.17 13.43 1.42
N THR A 60 -11.05 13.80 0.78
CA THR A 60 -10.58 15.19 0.72
C THR A 60 -11.48 16.05 -0.15
N LEU A 61 -11.94 15.54 -1.29
CA LEU A 61 -12.91 16.21 -2.16
C LEU A 61 -14.25 16.40 -1.45
N SER A 62 -14.67 15.43 -0.64
CA SER A 62 -15.90 15.52 0.13
C SER A 62 -15.83 16.56 1.25
N LYS A 63 -14.71 16.63 1.97
CA LYS A 63 -14.44 17.71 2.93
C LYS A 63 -14.42 19.11 2.31
N LYS A 64 -14.21 19.20 1.00
CA LYS A 64 -14.26 20.44 0.22
C LYS A 64 -15.63 20.68 -0.42
N GLU A 65 -16.61 19.84 -0.11
CA GLU A 65 -17.98 19.91 -0.62
C GLU A 65 -18.11 19.79 -2.15
N ILE A 66 -17.05 19.33 -2.83
CA ILE A 66 -17.05 19.10 -4.29
C ILE A 66 -17.79 17.80 -4.64
N ILE A 67 -17.78 16.84 -3.70
CA ILE A 67 -18.56 15.60 -3.79
C ILE A 67 -19.24 15.31 -2.45
N ILE A 68 -20.33 14.57 -2.47
CA ILE A 68 -21.03 14.08 -1.28
C ILE A 68 -20.67 12.61 -1.08
N ASP A 69 -20.21 12.26 0.13
CA ASP A 69 -20.11 10.88 0.59
C ASP A 69 -21.45 10.45 1.20
N LYS A 70 -22.29 9.76 0.43
CA LYS A 70 -23.60 9.32 0.88
C LYS A 70 -23.54 7.88 1.37
N VAL A 71 -23.26 7.71 2.66
CA VAL A 71 -23.34 6.41 3.34
C VAL A 71 -24.80 6.10 3.70
N LYS A 72 -25.31 4.97 3.23
CA LYS A 72 -26.64 4.43 3.52
C LYS A 72 -26.51 3.10 4.25
N THR A 73 -27.60 2.63 4.86
CA THR A 73 -27.65 1.34 5.56
C THR A 73 -27.27 0.14 4.67
N ARG A 74 -27.47 0.24 3.34
CA ARG A 74 -27.23 -0.86 2.37
C ARG A 74 -26.23 -0.51 1.26
N GLY A 75 -25.44 0.54 1.42
CA GLY A 75 -24.46 0.93 0.40
C GLY A 75 -23.88 2.31 0.63
N SER A 76 -22.93 2.70 -0.19
CA SER A 76 -22.31 4.01 -0.10
C SER A 76 -21.99 4.55 -1.49
N ASP A 77 -22.37 5.81 -1.74
CA ASP A 77 -22.26 6.46 -3.04
C ASP A 77 -21.38 7.71 -2.95
N TRP A 78 -20.55 7.92 -3.96
CA TRP A 78 -19.91 9.19 -4.25
C TRP A 78 -20.76 9.94 -5.27
N ILE A 79 -21.18 11.15 -4.93
CA ILE A 79 -22.05 11.97 -5.77
C ILE A 79 -21.34 13.29 -6.05
N ILE A 80 -21.28 13.74 -7.31
CA ILE A 80 -20.74 15.06 -7.63
C ILE A 80 -21.63 16.17 -7.05
N ASN A 81 -21.02 17.19 -6.48
CA ASN A 81 -21.69 18.34 -5.87
C ASN A 81 -21.03 19.63 -6.34
N SER A 82 -20.91 19.77 -7.67
CA SER A 82 -20.28 20.92 -8.32
C SER A 82 -20.80 21.04 -9.74
N ASP A 83 -21.00 22.28 -10.20
CA ASP A 83 -21.40 22.60 -11.57
C ASP A 83 -20.18 22.75 -12.51
N GLU A 84 -18.96 22.61 -11.99
CA GLU A 84 -17.74 22.66 -12.80
C GLU A 84 -17.59 21.40 -13.67
N ALA A 85 -17.23 21.58 -14.94
CA ALA A 85 -16.88 20.46 -15.82
C ALA A 85 -15.42 20.05 -15.62
N PHE A 86 -15.18 18.84 -15.09
CA PHE A 86 -13.86 18.31 -14.81
C PHE A 86 -13.32 17.44 -15.94
N PHE A 87 -14.18 16.63 -16.56
CA PHE A 87 -13.83 15.70 -17.64
C PHE A 87 -13.12 16.38 -18.82
N PRO A 88 -13.58 17.55 -19.33
CA PRO A 88 -12.90 18.25 -20.42
C PRO A 88 -11.47 18.71 -20.08
N THR A 89 -11.16 18.87 -18.79
CA THR A 89 -9.84 19.33 -18.30
C THR A 89 -8.79 18.22 -18.19
N LEU A 90 -9.19 16.96 -18.41
CA LEU A 90 -8.29 15.81 -18.38
C LEU A 90 -7.43 15.73 -19.64
N LYS A 91 -6.30 15.02 -19.56
CA LYS A 91 -5.51 14.66 -20.75
C LYS A 91 -6.37 13.86 -21.73
N LYS A 92 -6.10 13.98 -23.03
CA LYS A 92 -6.88 13.28 -24.09
C LYS A 92 -6.82 11.76 -23.95
N GLU A 93 -5.67 11.22 -23.55
CA GLU A 93 -5.50 9.79 -23.26
C GLU A 93 -6.44 9.31 -22.14
N ASP A 94 -6.58 10.09 -21.07
CA ASP A 94 -7.45 9.76 -19.94
C ASP A 94 -8.93 9.92 -20.28
N GLN A 95 -9.28 10.95 -21.06
CA GLN A 95 -10.64 11.09 -21.60
C GLN A 95 -11.03 9.86 -22.44
N ALA A 96 -10.12 9.38 -23.30
CA ALA A 96 -10.33 8.18 -24.10
C ALA A 96 -10.43 6.92 -23.23
N ALA A 97 -9.56 6.76 -22.24
CA ALA A 97 -9.57 5.63 -21.32
C ALA A 97 -10.88 5.53 -20.51
N ILE A 98 -11.39 6.67 -20.02
CA ILE A 98 -12.67 6.74 -19.32
C ILE A 98 -13.82 6.38 -20.26
N LYS A 99 -13.91 6.99 -21.44
CA LYS A 99 -14.97 6.71 -22.43
C LYS A 99 -14.97 5.25 -22.88
N GLN A 100 -13.79 4.68 -23.12
CA GLN A 100 -13.68 3.26 -23.46
C GLN A 100 -14.13 2.38 -22.29
N THR A 101 -13.74 2.72 -21.06
CA THR A 101 -14.17 1.96 -19.86
C THR A 101 -15.67 2.05 -19.65
N LYS A 102 -16.30 3.24 -19.81
CA LYS A 102 -17.75 3.41 -19.74
C LYS A 102 -18.47 2.49 -20.73
N LYS A 103 -18.00 2.44 -21.98
CA LYS A 103 -18.54 1.53 -23.01
C LYS A 103 -18.35 0.05 -22.63
N GLU A 104 -17.16 -0.30 -22.13
CA GLU A 104 -16.79 -1.67 -21.71
C GLU A 104 -17.71 -2.20 -20.59
N VAL A 105 -18.12 -1.34 -19.65
CA VAL A 105 -18.91 -1.74 -18.46
C VAL A 105 -20.36 -1.26 -18.47
N ALA A 106 -20.84 -0.67 -19.57
CA ALA A 106 -22.15 0.01 -19.63
C ALA A 106 -23.33 -0.87 -19.21
N LYS A 107 -23.25 -2.18 -19.48
CA LYS A 107 -24.31 -3.15 -19.18
C LYS A 107 -24.14 -3.85 -17.83
N PHE A 108 -23.06 -3.58 -17.10
CA PHE A 108 -22.74 -4.30 -15.88
C PHE A 108 -23.42 -3.68 -14.66
N ASN A 109 -24.12 -4.51 -13.91
CA ASN A 109 -24.46 -4.21 -12.52
C ASN A 109 -23.19 -4.28 -11.64
N GLN A 110 -23.32 -3.97 -10.34
CA GLN A 110 -22.16 -3.95 -9.44
C GLN A 110 -21.48 -5.32 -9.33
N GLN A 111 -22.26 -6.40 -9.21
CA GLN A 111 -21.76 -7.75 -9.06
C GLN A 111 -21.04 -8.23 -10.33
N GLU A 112 -21.61 -7.95 -11.50
CA GLU A 112 -21.00 -8.24 -12.81
C GLU A 112 -19.68 -7.49 -13.01
N LEU A 113 -19.62 -6.20 -12.63
CA LEU A 113 -18.39 -5.41 -12.69
C LEU A 113 -17.31 -5.97 -11.76
N VAL A 114 -17.68 -6.38 -10.54
CA VAL A 114 -16.74 -7.01 -9.60
C VAL A 114 -16.21 -8.32 -10.18
N LYS A 115 -17.10 -9.21 -10.65
CA LYS A 115 -16.74 -10.48 -11.30
C LYS A 115 -15.80 -10.24 -12.49
N TYR A 116 -16.14 -9.29 -13.35
CA TYR A 116 -15.32 -8.91 -14.50
C TYR A 116 -13.90 -8.54 -14.10
N THR A 117 -13.73 -7.71 -13.06
CA THR A 117 -12.40 -7.34 -12.58
C THR A 117 -11.63 -8.51 -11.96
N TYR A 118 -12.31 -9.49 -11.35
CA TYR A 118 -11.65 -10.65 -10.75
C TYR A 118 -11.11 -11.57 -11.83
N ILE A 119 -11.90 -11.84 -12.88
CA ILE A 119 -11.48 -12.67 -14.00
C ILE A 119 -10.31 -12.01 -14.74
N LYS A 120 -10.39 -10.69 -14.99
CA LYS A 120 -9.36 -9.95 -15.73
C LYS A 120 -8.07 -9.73 -14.94
N TYR A 121 -8.17 -9.55 -13.62
CA TYR A 121 -7.05 -9.27 -12.73
C TYR A 121 -7.14 -10.10 -11.43
N PRO A 122 -6.93 -11.42 -11.50
CA PRO A 122 -7.20 -12.35 -10.39
C PRO A 122 -6.39 -12.04 -9.13
N TYR A 123 -5.21 -11.44 -9.27
CA TYR A 123 -4.39 -11.03 -8.13
C TYR A 123 -5.16 -10.11 -7.17
N PHE A 124 -5.99 -9.19 -7.66
CA PHE A 124 -6.72 -8.28 -6.79
C PHE A 124 -7.85 -8.96 -6.00
N ALA A 125 -8.22 -10.19 -6.34
CA ALA A 125 -9.28 -10.94 -5.69
C ALA A 125 -8.76 -11.89 -4.58
N ILE A 126 -7.44 -12.01 -4.36
CA ILE A 126 -6.88 -13.01 -3.42
C ILE A 126 -7.28 -12.82 -1.95
N LYS A 127 -7.79 -11.64 -1.59
CA LYS A 127 -8.31 -11.30 -0.24
C LYS A 127 -9.82 -10.98 -0.27
N SER A 128 -10.50 -11.33 -1.36
CA SER A 128 -11.93 -11.08 -1.48
C SER A 128 -12.73 -12.01 -0.57
N GLN A 129 -13.75 -11.45 0.07
CA GLN A 129 -14.70 -12.18 0.92
C GLN A 129 -15.83 -12.84 0.12
N ILE A 130 -15.97 -12.50 -1.16
CA ILE A 130 -17.07 -12.94 -2.03
C ILE A 130 -16.58 -13.65 -3.30
N ALA A 131 -15.27 -13.88 -3.45
CA ALA A 131 -14.72 -14.46 -4.69
C ALA A 131 -15.19 -15.89 -4.95
N GLU A 132 -15.30 -16.71 -3.90
CA GLU A 132 -15.75 -18.10 -4.01
C GLU A 132 -17.21 -18.19 -4.45
N GLU A 133 -18.09 -17.37 -3.87
CA GLU A 133 -19.52 -17.32 -4.23
C GLU A 133 -19.77 -16.70 -5.62
N LEU A 134 -18.90 -15.78 -6.05
CA LEU A 134 -19.09 -15.00 -7.27
C LEU A 134 -18.57 -15.68 -8.54
N LEU A 135 -17.51 -16.48 -8.40
CA LEU A 135 -16.77 -17.08 -9.50
C LEU A 135 -17.17 -18.53 -9.70
N THR A 136 -16.99 -19.04 -10.92
CA THR A 136 -17.01 -20.49 -11.15
C THR A 136 -15.75 -21.13 -10.55
N ASP A 137 -15.76 -22.43 -10.29
CA ASP A 137 -14.60 -23.15 -9.73
C ASP A 137 -13.32 -22.87 -10.52
N LYS A 138 -13.37 -22.95 -11.85
CA LYS A 138 -12.23 -22.68 -12.75
C LYS A 138 -11.73 -21.23 -12.67
N GLU A 139 -12.62 -20.27 -12.46
CA GLU A 139 -12.24 -18.86 -12.29
C GLU A 139 -11.66 -18.62 -10.89
N PHE A 140 -12.20 -19.26 -9.86
CA PHE A 140 -11.71 -19.17 -8.49
C PHE A 140 -10.35 -19.85 -8.31
N GLU A 141 -10.10 -20.97 -8.98
CA GLU A 141 -8.78 -21.60 -9.07
C GLU A 141 -7.72 -20.62 -9.58
N LYS A 142 -8.04 -19.80 -10.59
CA LYS A 142 -7.12 -18.77 -11.09
C LYS A 142 -6.80 -17.72 -10.03
N VAL A 143 -7.76 -17.35 -9.18
CA VAL A 143 -7.54 -16.45 -8.05
C VAL A 143 -6.65 -17.12 -7.00
N ASN A 144 -6.95 -18.37 -6.64
CA ASN A 144 -6.15 -19.13 -5.67
C ASN A 144 -4.70 -19.32 -6.12
N ALA A 145 -4.47 -19.54 -7.42
CA ALA A 145 -3.13 -19.62 -8.01
C ALA A 145 -2.31 -18.31 -7.90
N GLN A 146 -2.95 -17.16 -7.64
CA GLN A 146 -2.24 -15.90 -7.39
C GLN A 146 -1.82 -15.72 -5.92
N LYS A 147 -2.36 -16.51 -4.99
CA LYS A 147 -1.95 -16.47 -3.58
C LYS A 147 -0.52 -16.97 -3.46
N ARG A 148 0.33 -16.20 -2.77
CA ARG A 148 1.70 -16.59 -2.45
C ARG A 148 1.75 -17.00 -0.99
N SER A 149 2.24 -18.20 -0.73
CA SER A 149 2.54 -18.70 0.62
C SER A 149 3.90 -19.36 0.58
N PHE A 150 4.75 -19.06 1.55
CA PHE A 150 6.09 -19.66 1.64
C PHE A 150 6.35 -20.16 3.06
N ASP A 151 6.77 -21.41 3.19
CA ASP A 151 7.05 -22.01 4.51
C ASP A 151 8.44 -21.65 5.04
N LYS A 152 9.38 -21.34 4.14
CA LYS A 152 10.75 -20.99 4.52
C LYS A 152 10.78 -19.63 5.23
N PRO A 153 11.40 -19.53 6.43
CA PRO A 153 11.65 -18.26 7.08
C PRO A 153 12.43 -17.29 6.18
N ALA A 154 12.07 -16.02 6.21
CA ALA A 154 12.79 -14.97 5.51
C ALA A 154 12.61 -13.64 6.24
N PHE A 155 13.68 -12.86 6.26
CA PHE A 155 13.70 -11.53 6.85
C PHE A 155 13.87 -10.50 5.74
N PHE A 156 13.06 -9.45 5.78
CA PHE A 156 13.02 -8.44 4.75
C PHE A 156 13.38 -7.07 5.29
N THR A 157 14.05 -6.26 4.48
CA THR A 157 14.12 -4.82 4.67
C THR A 157 13.32 -4.14 3.58
N ILE A 158 12.59 -3.07 3.93
CA ILE A 158 11.82 -2.31 2.95
C ILE A 158 11.90 -0.80 3.22
N GLY A 159 12.07 -0.02 2.14
CA GLY A 159 12.01 1.43 2.12
C GLY A 159 10.78 1.92 1.35
N TYR A 160 10.22 3.07 1.72
CA TYR A 160 9.02 3.63 1.06
C TYR A 160 9.24 4.93 0.28
N GLU A 161 10.47 5.43 0.21
CA GLU A 161 10.85 6.52 -0.67
C GLU A 161 10.54 6.19 -2.14
N GLY A 162 10.01 7.18 -2.87
CA GLY A 162 9.68 7.01 -4.30
C GLY A 162 8.45 6.14 -4.64
N ILE A 163 7.90 5.33 -3.72
CA ILE A 163 6.77 4.41 -4.03
C ILE A 163 5.46 4.71 -3.30
N SER A 164 4.30 4.40 -3.90
CA SER A 164 2.98 4.55 -3.24
C SER A 164 2.80 3.57 -2.08
N LEU A 165 1.82 3.85 -1.21
CA LEU A 165 1.41 2.92 -0.14
C LEU A 165 0.99 1.57 -0.73
N GLU A 166 0.23 1.57 -1.81
CA GLU A 166 -0.24 0.35 -2.46
C GLU A 166 0.91 -0.45 -3.09
N THR A 167 1.87 0.22 -3.74
CA THR A 167 3.09 -0.44 -4.24
C THR A 167 3.88 -1.07 -3.08
N TYR A 168 4.03 -0.34 -1.98
CA TYR A 168 4.70 -0.83 -0.78
C TYR A 168 4.00 -2.07 -0.19
N LEU A 169 2.68 -2.04 -0.03
CA LEU A 169 1.90 -3.18 0.48
C LEU A 169 1.96 -4.37 -0.47
N ASN A 170 1.91 -4.15 -1.79
CA ASN A 170 2.04 -5.25 -2.77
C ASN A 170 3.40 -5.94 -2.67
N LYS A 171 4.50 -5.20 -2.42
CA LYS A 171 5.80 -5.83 -2.18
C LYS A 171 5.76 -6.79 -0.98
N LEU A 172 5.09 -6.39 0.11
CA LEU A 172 4.92 -7.22 1.30
C LEU A 172 4.03 -8.45 1.01
N ILE A 173 2.90 -8.26 0.32
CA ILE A 173 1.94 -9.33 -0.02
C ILE A 173 2.59 -10.37 -0.93
N ILE A 174 3.29 -9.94 -1.99
CA ILE A 174 3.93 -10.84 -2.96
C ILE A 174 5.03 -11.68 -2.30
N ASN A 175 5.71 -11.12 -1.28
CA ASN A 175 6.74 -11.82 -0.52
C ASN A 175 6.19 -12.56 0.70
N ASP A 176 4.87 -12.65 0.85
CA ASP A 176 4.17 -13.32 1.96
C ASP A 176 4.65 -12.86 3.34
N VAL A 177 4.91 -11.56 3.50
CA VAL A 177 5.28 -10.99 4.79
C VAL A 177 4.07 -11.03 5.73
N LYS A 178 4.25 -11.59 6.93
CA LYS A 178 3.20 -11.73 7.94
C LYS A 178 3.22 -10.60 8.98
N LEU A 179 4.40 -10.08 9.27
CA LEU A 179 4.61 -9.00 10.24
C LEU A 179 5.52 -7.91 9.67
N LEU A 180 5.09 -6.66 9.79
CA LEU A 180 5.89 -5.48 9.55
C LEU A 180 6.34 -4.84 10.87
N CYS A 181 7.64 -4.85 11.13
CA CYS A 181 8.28 -4.17 12.24
C CYS A 181 8.75 -2.78 11.82
N ASP A 182 8.11 -1.74 12.35
CA ASP A 182 8.54 -0.37 12.17
C ASP A 182 9.63 -0.04 13.17
N VAL A 183 10.86 0.15 12.69
CA VAL A 183 12.03 0.45 13.53
C VAL A 183 12.34 1.95 13.58
N ARG A 184 11.49 2.79 12.96
CA ARG A 184 11.67 4.25 13.02
C ARG A 184 11.45 4.74 14.45
N LYS A 185 12.35 5.59 14.95
CA LYS A 185 12.19 6.24 16.27
C LYS A 185 10.87 7.00 16.32
N ASN A 186 10.68 7.90 15.34
CA ASN A 186 9.48 8.69 15.15
C ASN A 186 8.85 8.33 13.79
N PRO A 187 7.83 7.46 13.75
CA PRO A 187 7.14 7.03 12.51
C PRO A 187 6.17 8.10 11.97
N LEU A 188 6.69 9.32 11.78
CA LEU A 188 6.00 10.44 11.16
C LEU A 188 6.39 10.52 9.68
N SER A 189 5.43 10.81 8.80
CA SER A 189 5.72 11.01 7.39
C SER A 189 4.69 11.94 6.76
N MET A 190 5.18 12.87 5.93
CA MET A 190 4.36 13.70 5.05
C MET A 190 3.83 12.91 3.84
N LYS A 191 4.42 11.74 3.55
CA LYS A 191 3.94 10.87 2.50
C LYS A 191 2.70 10.13 2.98
N TYR A 192 1.61 10.23 2.21
CA TYR A 192 0.35 9.59 2.54
C TYR A 192 0.54 8.09 2.82
N GLY A 193 -0.11 7.59 3.87
CA GLY A 193 -0.07 6.18 4.23
C GLY A 193 1.08 5.75 5.16
N PHE A 194 2.13 6.55 5.33
CA PHE A 194 3.35 6.12 6.06
C PHE A 194 3.52 6.68 7.47
N SER A 195 2.53 7.42 7.99
CA SER A 195 2.45 7.69 9.43
C SER A 195 2.02 6.44 10.19
N LYS A 196 2.50 6.25 11.43
CA LYS A 196 2.25 5.05 12.26
C LYS A 196 0.84 4.49 12.15
N ASN A 197 -0.17 5.29 12.48
CA ASN A 197 -1.55 4.83 12.55
C ASN A 197 -2.13 4.50 11.17
N GLN A 198 -1.73 5.22 10.12
CA GLN A 198 -2.19 4.93 8.76
C GLN A 198 -1.53 3.67 8.22
N LEU A 199 -0.22 3.52 8.42
CA LEU A 199 0.54 2.35 7.96
C LEU A 199 0.06 1.08 8.66
N LYS A 200 -0.12 1.14 9.99
CA LYS A 200 -0.70 0.06 10.79
C LYS A 200 -2.03 -0.39 10.21
N LYS A 201 -2.99 0.54 10.09
CA LYS A 201 -4.33 0.23 9.55
C LYS A 201 -4.26 -0.36 8.15
N ALA A 202 -3.40 0.19 7.27
CA ALA A 202 -3.26 -0.29 5.92
C ALA A 202 -2.71 -1.72 5.87
N CYS A 203 -1.66 -2.03 6.65
CA CYS A 203 -1.10 -3.38 6.78
C CYS A 203 -2.14 -4.38 7.30
N GLU A 204 -2.79 -4.06 8.43
CA GLU A 204 -3.78 -4.95 9.05
C GLU A 204 -4.97 -5.21 8.13
N SER A 205 -5.39 -4.19 7.37
CA SER A 205 -6.49 -4.31 6.41
C SER A 205 -6.18 -5.26 5.24
N VAL A 206 -4.90 -5.49 4.94
CA VAL A 206 -4.43 -6.50 3.98
C VAL A 206 -3.88 -7.74 4.69
N GLY A 207 -4.16 -7.94 5.97
CA GLY A 207 -3.76 -9.14 6.72
C GLY A 207 -2.27 -9.25 7.02
N ILE A 208 -1.59 -8.11 7.20
CA ILE A 208 -0.20 -8.03 7.65
C ILE A 208 -0.21 -7.37 9.03
N GLU A 209 0.34 -8.04 10.03
CA GLU A 209 0.47 -7.46 11.37
C GLU A 209 1.49 -6.33 11.39
N TYR A 210 1.35 -5.41 12.35
CA TYR A 210 2.24 -4.27 12.49
C TYR A 210 2.69 -4.11 13.95
N LEU A 211 4.00 -4.02 14.14
CA LEU A 211 4.63 -3.76 15.43
C LEU A 211 5.59 -2.57 15.31
N HIS A 212 5.60 -1.68 16.29
CA HIS A 212 6.51 -0.53 16.33
C HIS A 212 7.56 -0.76 17.41
N ILE A 213 8.84 -0.77 17.02
CA ILE A 213 10.02 -0.98 17.89
C ILE A 213 10.90 0.28 17.81
N PRO A 214 10.50 1.40 18.43
CA PRO A 214 11.21 2.68 18.33
C PRO A 214 12.63 2.65 18.91
N GLN A 215 12.93 1.70 19.81
CA GLN A 215 14.22 1.56 20.48
C GLN A 215 15.37 1.27 19.49
N LEU A 216 15.05 0.66 18.35
CA LEU A 216 16.00 0.43 17.27
C LEU A 216 16.08 1.62 16.29
N GLY A 217 15.42 2.73 16.56
CA GLY A 217 15.45 3.91 15.71
C GLY A 217 16.55 4.90 16.12
N ILE A 218 17.20 5.52 15.14
CA ILE A 218 18.06 6.70 15.40
C ILE A 218 17.18 7.91 15.75
N ASP A 219 17.51 8.59 16.86
CA ASP A 219 16.86 9.83 17.30
C ASP A 219 16.92 10.94 16.25
N SER A 220 15.83 11.70 16.13
CA SER A 220 15.69 12.73 15.11
C SER A 220 16.74 13.84 15.23
N GLU A 221 17.15 14.17 16.46
CA GLU A 221 18.18 15.18 16.73
C GLU A 221 19.55 14.77 16.18
N LYS A 222 19.87 13.47 16.16
CA LYS A 222 21.12 12.98 15.57
C LYS A 222 21.12 12.96 14.04
N ARG A 223 19.95 13.22 13.43
CA ARG A 223 19.76 13.24 11.96
C ARG A 223 19.77 14.66 11.38
N THR A 224 19.93 15.69 12.21
CA THR A 224 20.03 17.07 11.72
C THR A 224 21.42 17.32 11.13
N ASP A 225 21.49 18.07 10.03
CA ASP A 225 22.75 18.52 9.39
C ASP A 225 23.68 17.47 8.76
N LEU A 226 23.17 16.28 8.40
CA LEU A 226 23.94 15.29 7.63
C LEU A 226 24.10 15.74 6.16
N LYS A 227 25.29 16.25 5.79
CA LYS A 227 25.56 16.82 4.46
C LYS A 227 26.45 15.94 3.59
N THR A 228 27.32 15.15 4.21
CA THR A 228 28.33 14.33 3.52
C THR A 228 28.18 12.85 3.87
N ILE A 229 28.68 11.98 2.99
CA ILE A 229 28.74 10.52 3.25
C ILE A 229 29.48 10.22 4.57
N ASN A 230 30.50 11.02 4.90
CA ASN A 230 31.26 10.87 6.13
C ASN A 230 30.42 11.14 7.38
N ASP A 231 29.47 12.08 7.32
CA ASP A 231 28.54 12.37 8.43
C ASP A 231 27.60 11.18 8.67
N TYR A 232 27.10 10.56 7.60
CA TYR A 232 26.29 9.34 7.69
C TYR A 232 27.10 8.16 8.26
N ASN A 233 28.35 7.99 7.83
CA ASN A 233 29.22 6.93 8.35
C ASN A 233 29.46 7.11 9.86
N LYS A 234 29.81 8.32 10.31
CA LYS A 234 29.98 8.61 11.74
C LYS A 234 28.72 8.35 12.54
N LEU A 235 27.56 8.79 12.03
CA LEU A 235 26.28 8.55 12.68
C LEU A 235 25.99 7.05 12.83
N PHE A 236 26.22 6.27 11.77
CA PHE A 236 25.98 4.83 11.81
C PHE A 236 26.98 4.09 12.71
N ASP A 237 28.25 4.49 12.72
CA ASP A 237 29.27 3.93 13.62
C ASP A 237 28.93 4.20 15.09
N GLU A 238 28.47 5.41 15.42
CA GLU A 238 28.00 5.76 16.76
C GLU A 238 26.77 4.94 17.13
N TYR A 239 25.78 4.85 16.24
CA TYR A 239 24.55 4.09 16.44
C TYR A 239 24.81 2.59 16.67
N GLU A 240 25.75 1.99 15.93
CA GLU A 240 26.18 0.60 16.12
C GLU A 240 26.85 0.39 17.48
N LYS A 241 27.68 1.34 17.94
CA LYS A 241 28.42 1.24 19.21
C LYS A 241 27.60 1.61 20.45
N THR A 242 26.50 2.33 20.29
CA THR A 242 25.65 2.83 21.38
C THR A 242 24.27 2.22 21.32
N THR A 243 23.36 2.78 20.51
CA THR A 243 21.95 2.41 20.47
C THR A 243 21.72 0.92 20.23
N LEU A 244 22.43 0.28 19.28
CA LEU A 244 22.24 -1.15 19.03
C LEU A 244 22.73 -2.03 20.18
N VAL A 245 23.82 -1.67 20.84
CA VAL A 245 24.36 -2.40 21.99
C VAL A 245 23.41 -2.30 23.18
N GLU A 246 23.01 -1.07 23.52
CA GLU A 246 22.09 -0.77 24.63
C GLU A 246 20.71 -1.40 24.44
N ASN A 247 20.26 -1.54 23.19
CA ASN A 247 18.94 -2.07 22.85
C ASN A 247 19.00 -3.49 22.25
N SER A 248 20.04 -4.26 22.57
CA SER A 248 20.23 -5.64 22.10
C SER A 248 19.06 -6.57 22.43
N VAL A 249 18.32 -6.32 23.51
CA VAL A 249 17.08 -7.04 23.85
C VAL A 249 16.02 -6.95 22.74
N HIS A 250 15.95 -5.84 22.01
CA HIS A 250 15.01 -5.65 20.91
C HIS A 250 15.49 -6.30 19.60
N LEU A 251 16.80 -6.54 19.43
CA LEU A 251 17.30 -7.39 18.35
C LEU A 251 16.90 -8.85 18.58
N GLU A 252 17.03 -9.33 19.82
CA GLU A 252 16.55 -10.65 20.24
C GLU A 252 15.02 -10.78 20.12
N GLU A 253 14.27 -9.71 20.40
CA GLU A 253 12.82 -9.65 20.15
C GLU A 253 12.50 -9.86 18.66
N ILE A 254 13.20 -9.18 17.75
CA ILE A 254 13.04 -9.38 16.30
C ILE A 254 13.36 -10.81 15.89
N TYR A 255 14.42 -11.42 16.44
CA TYR A 255 14.74 -12.82 16.17
C TYR A 255 13.58 -13.74 16.58
N LYS A 256 13.07 -13.62 17.81
CA LYS A 256 11.91 -14.39 18.29
C LYS A 256 10.65 -14.17 17.44
N LEU A 257 10.41 -12.94 17.00
CA LEU A 257 9.32 -12.63 16.07
C LEU A 257 9.52 -13.31 14.72
N THR A 258 10.76 -13.42 14.24
CA THR A 258 11.06 -14.16 13.01
C THR A 258 10.78 -15.64 13.17
N GLU A 259 11.11 -16.24 14.32
CA GLU A 259 10.77 -17.65 14.61
C GLU A 259 9.25 -17.88 14.63
N LYS A 260 8.49 -16.95 15.24
CA LYS A 260 7.03 -17.00 15.35
C LYS A 260 6.32 -16.79 14.01
N TYR A 261 6.62 -15.71 13.32
CA TYR A 261 5.90 -15.28 12.10
C TYR A 261 6.49 -15.86 10.82
N LYS A 262 7.69 -16.43 10.88
CA LYS A 262 8.51 -16.96 9.76
C LYS A 262 8.97 -15.90 8.77
N ARG A 263 8.08 -15.00 8.34
CA ARG A 263 8.32 -14.02 7.29
C ARG A 263 8.00 -12.62 7.80
N ILE A 264 9.04 -11.87 8.13
CA ILE A 264 8.90 -10.53 8.71
C ILE A 264 9.68 -9.51 7.92
N ALA A 265 9.24 -8.25 7.95
CA ALA A 265 9.96 -7.14 7.34
C ALA A 265 10.24 -6.05 8.37
N ILE A 266 11.40 -5.39 8.29
CA ILE A 266 11.63 -4.11 8.95
C ILE A 266 11.53 -2.95 7.95
N THR A 267 11.01 -1.81 8.41
CA THR A 267 10.78 -0.65 7.53
C THR A 267 11.48 0.63 7.99
N CYS A 268 11.90 1.42 7.00
CA CYS A 268 12.31 2.82 7.16
C CYS A 268 11.90 3.63 5.92
N PHE A 269 12.28 4.90 5.85
CA PHE A 269 12.01 5.81 4.75
C PHE A 269 12.83 5.50 3.49
N GLU A 270 14.16 5.55 3.61
CA GLU A 270 15.11 5.65 2.49
C GLU A 270 14.96 4.47 1.53
N LYS A 271 15.04 4.69 0.22
CA LYS A 271 14.92 3.58 -0.73
C LYS A 271 16.10 2.63 -0.60
N GLU A 272 17.31 3.17 -0.57
CA GLU A 272 18.55 2.39 -0.58
C GLU A 272 18.98 1.96 0.83
N PRO A 273 19.19 0.65 1.10
CA PRO A 273 19.57 0.17 2.42
C PRO A 273 20.88 0.74 2.95
N CYS A 274 21.88 0.95 2.07
CA CYS A 274 23.20 1.43 2.44
C CYS A 274 23.20 2.84 3.08
N MET A 275 22.16 3.63 2.80
CA MET A 275 21.97 4.97 3.35
C MET A 275 21.02 4.96 4.56
N CYS A 276 20.69 3.79 5.10
CA CYS A 276 19.61 3.62 6.05
C CYS A 276 20.04 2.82 7.28
N HIS A 277 19.60 3.28 8.46
CA HIS A 277 19.81 2.57 9.73
C HIS A 277 19.23 1.15 9.74
N ARG A 278 18.23 0.85 8.90
CA ARG A 278 17.69 -0.52 8.80
C ARG A 278 18.73 -1.53 8.33
N SER A 279 19.73 -1.12 7.55
CA SER A 279 20.83 -2.01 7.15
C SER A 279 21.72 -2.36 8.34
N LYS A 280 21.89 -1.42 9.28
CA LYS A 280 22.65 -1.59 10.51
C LYS A 280 21.94 -2.56 11.45
N VAL A 281 20.61 -2.40 11.62
CA VAL A 281 19.77 -3.38 12.32
C VAL A 281 19.85 -4.77 11.67
N ALA A 282 19.69 -4.85 10.35
CA ALA A 282 19.74 -6.13 9.63
C ALA A 282 21.11 -6.82 9.75
N SER A 283 22.21 -6.06 9.67
CA SER A 283 23.58 -6.56 9.87
C SER A 283 23.80 -7.06 11.30
N ALA A 284 23.33 -6.33 12.31
CA ALA A 284 23.43 -6.77 13.70
C ALA A 284 22.66 -8.08 13.96
N LEU A 285 21.48 -8.24 13.34
CA LEU A 285 20.72 -9.49 13.41
C LEU A 285 21.49 -10.68 12.79
N LYS A 286 22.19 -10.48 11.67
CA LYS A 286 23.02 -11.54 11.06
C LYS A 286 24.17 -12.01 11.95
N GLN A 287 24.62 -11.17 12.89
CA GLN A 287 25.72 -11.50 13.80
C GLN A 287 25.25 -12.27 15.03
N LEU A 288 23.94 -12.43 15.24
CA LEU A 288 23.43 -13.27 16.31
C LEU A 288 23.82 -14.74 16.06
N PRO A 289 24.34 -15.48 17.06
CA PRO A 289 24.83 -16.85 16.86
C PRO A 289 23.79 -17.83 16.28
N ARG A 290 22.50 -17.55 16.47
CA ARG A 290 21.37 -18.39 16.05
C ARG A 290 20.76 -17.94 14.70
N TRP A 291 21.32 -16.93 14.05
CA TRP A 291 20.73 -16.38 12.83
C TRP A 291 21.07 -17.24 11.59
N ASP A 292 20.10 -18.01 11.11
CA ASP A 292 20.19 -18.81 9.88
C ASP A 292 19.17 -18.39 8.80
N ILE A 293 18.48 -17.27 9.03
CA ILE A 293 17.39 -16.78 8.19
C ILE A 293 17.91 -15.95 7.02
N ASP A 294 17.42 -16.25 5.82
CA ASP A 294 17.72 -15.50 4.59
C ASP A 294 17.24 -14.04 4.70
N GLN A 295 18.12 -13.09 4.37
CA GLN A 295 17.82 -11.65 4.44
C GLN A 295 17.77 -11.02 3.04
N LYS A 296 16.68 -10.32 2.72
CA LYS A 296 16.48 -9.67 1.41
C LYS A 296 15.99 -8.24 1.54
N ASN A 297 16.35 -7.37 0.60
CA ASN A 297 15.73 -6.07 0.45
C ASN A 297 14.62 -6.12 -0.60
N LEU A 298 13.47 -5.49 -0.32
CA LEU A 298 12.28 -5.49 -1.18
C LEU A 298 12.18 -4.32 -2.13
#